data_AF-A0A9E3C2C4-F1
#
_entry.id   AF-A0A9E3C2C4-F1
#
_cell.length_a   1.000
_cell.length_b   1.000
_cell.length_c   1.000
_cell.angle_alpha   90.00
_cell.angle_beta   90.00
_cell.angle_gamma   90.00
#
_symmetry.space_group_name_H-M   'P 1'
#
loop_
_entity.id
_entity.type
_entity.pdbx_description
1 polymer ?
#
loop_
_entity_poly.entity_id
_entity_poly.type
_entity_poly.pdbx_seq_one_letter_code
_entity_poly.pdbx_strand_id
1 'polypeptide(L)'
;MLAALKAFGRRNLAYLVLTGLIVLFAIWLESTSKAQGPDRGAGTMVGMALWFIASLASVGVNGVLFFVGLSNKRPVMKEVIGVALPFAVVLVVLSLESIAMDQ
;
A
#
# COMPACT_ATOMS: atom_id res chain seq x y z
N MET A 1 0.38 -9.13 -20.85
CA MET A 1 0.20 -7.85 -20.13
C MET A 1 -1.28 -7.49 -19.87
N LEU A 2 -2.17 -7.48 -20.88
CA LEU A 2 -3.59 -7.15 -20.72
C LEU A 2 -4.39 -8.06 -19.77
N ALA A 3 -4.11 -9.37 -19.78
CA ALA A 3 -4.79 -10.33 -18.89
C ALA A 3 -4.44 -10.12 -17.41
N ALA A 4 -3.17 -9.85 -17.11
CA ALA A 4 -2.70 -9.54 -15.75
C ALA A 4 -3.33 -8.25 -15.21
N LEU A 5 -3.39 -7.19 -16.02
CA LEU A 5 -4.09 -5.94 -15.65
C LEU A 5 -5.59 -6.14 -15.41
N LYS A 6 -6.24 -6.99 -16.22
CA LYS A 6 -7.65 -7.38 -16.02
C LYS A 6 -7.86 -8.15 -14.71
N ALA A 7 -6.94 -9.03 -14.35
CA ALA A 7 -6.96 -9.82 -13.12
C ALA A 7 -6.57 -9.00 -11.88
N PHE A 8 -5.76 -7.95 -12.04
CA PHE A 8 -5.39 -7.04 -10.97
C PHE A 8 -6.54 -6.08 -10.61
N GLY A 9 -7.21 -5.53 -11.61
CA GLY A 9 -8.36 -4.65 -11.41
C GLY A 9 -7.98 -3.20 -11.03
N ARG A 10 -8.86 -2.25 -11.35
CA ARG A 10 -8.62 -0.81 -11.18
C ARG A 10 -8.41 -0.40 -9.72
N ARG A 11 -9.08 -1.04 -8.76
CA ARG A 11 -8.97 -0.73 -7.32
C ARG A 11 -7.59 -1.04 -6.76
N ASN A 12 -7.04 -2.19 -7.11
CA ASN A 12 -5.71 -2.61 -6.69
C ASN A 12 -4.63 -1.72 -7.31
N LEU A 13 -4.82 -1.29 -8.56
CA LEU A 13 -3.96 -0.28 -9.19
C LEU A 13 -4.04 1.08 -8.48
N ALA A 14 -5.25 1.53 -8.15
CA ALA A 14 -5.46 2.78 -7.42
C ALA A 14 -4.78 2.75 -6.03
N TYR A 15 -4.81 1.61 -5.33
CA TYR A 15 -4.08 1.44 -4.07
C TYR A 15 -2.57 1.58 -4.24
N LEU A 16 -1.98 0.98 -5.29
CA LEU A 16 -0.55 1.14 -5.59
C LEU A 16 -0.18 2.58 -5.93
N VAL A 17 -0.98 3.24 -6.77
CA VAL A 17 -0.77 4.65 -7.12
C VAL A 17 -0.86 5.52 -5.87
N LEU A 18 -1.88 5.32 -5.03
CA LEU A 18 -2.04 6.04 -3.77
C LEU A 18 -0.85 5.80 -2.83
N THR A 19 -0.38 4.56 -2.72
CA THR A 19 0.80 4.21 -1.91
C THR A 19 2.03 4.98 -2.38
N GLY A 20 2.29 5.02 -3.70
CA GLY A 20 3.38 5.82 -4.27
C GLY A 20 3.24 7.31 -3.98
N LEU A 21 2.02 7.85 -4.09
CA LEU A 21 1.75 9.26 -3.76
C LEU A 21 1.97 9.57 -2.28
N ILE A 22 1.59 8.66 -1.36
CA ILE A 22 1.83 8.82 0.07
C ILE A 22 3.33 8.85 0.36
N VAL A 23 4.13 7.99 -0.28
CA VAL A 23 5.59 8.01 -0.15
C VAL A 23 6.18 9.35 -0.63
N LEU A 24 5.79 9.80 -1.82
CA LEU A 24 6.24 11.10 -2.35
C LEU A 24 5.82 12.26 -1.44
N PHE A 25 4.60 12.21 -0.90
CA PHE A 25 4.09 13.20 0.04
C PHE A 25 4.87 13.22 1.36
N ALA A 26 5.21 12.05 1.91
CA ALA A 26 6.02 11.95 3.13
C ALA A 26 7.42 12.54 2.92
N ILE A 27 8.07 12.22 1.79
CA ILE A 27 9.37 12.80 1.41
C ILE A 27 9.26 14.31 1.25
N TRP A 28 8.20 14.78 0.57
CA TRP A 28 7.97 16.21 0.37
C TRP A 28 7.78 16.95 1.70
N LEU A 29 6.98 16.41 2.63
CA LEU A 29 6.79 16.96 3.96
C LEU A 29 8.11 17.03 4.74
N GLU A 30 8.92 15.97 4.68
CA GLU A 30 10.21 15.92 5.35
C GLU A 30 11.16 16.98 4.76
N SER A 31 11.15 17.18 3.45
CA SER A 31 11.99 18.18 2.76
C SER A 31 11.59 19.64 3.04
N THR A 32 10.31 19.89 3.31
CA THR A 32 9.80 21.24 3.61
C THR A 32 9.85 21.56 5.10
N SER A 33 9.81 20.55 5.95
CA SER A 33 9.96 20.69 7.39
C SER A 33 11.43 20.96 7.70
N LYS A 34 11.81 22.24 7.88
CA LYS A 34 13.14 22.66 8.38
C LYS A 34 13.41 22.24 9.84
N ALA A 35 12.70 21.23 10.36
CA ALA A 35 12.81 20.76 11.72
C ALA A 35 14.19 20.10 11.92
N GLN A 36 15.11 20.84 12.54
CA GLN A 36 16.36 20.30 13.06
C GLN A 36 16.15 20.05 14.56
N GLY A 37 15.97 18.79 14.96
CA GLY A 37 15.70 18.42 16.36
C GLY A 37 14.90 17.12 16.50
N PRO A 38 14.30 16.87 17.68
CA PRO A 38 13.51 15.67 17.98
C PRO A 38 12.32 15.43 17.03
N ASP A 39 11.89 16.47 16.31
CA ASP A 39 10.77 16.44 15.37
C ASP A 39 11.15 15.95 13.95
N ARG A 40 12.42 15.53 13.74
CA ARG A 40 12.84 14.83 12.52
C ARG A 40 12.06 13.51 12.38
N GLY A 41 11.51 13.25 11.19
CA GLY A 41 10.70 12.08 10.90
C GLY A 41 9.19 12.30 11.01
N ALA A 42 8.72 13.52 11.28
CA ALA A 42 7.29 13.84 11.31
C ALA A 42 6.60 13.56 9.97
N GLY A 43 7.26 13.84 8.83
CA GLY A 43 6.75 13.53 7.51
C GLY A 43 6.61 12.02 7.29
N THR A 44 7.59 11.25 7.75
CA THR A 44 7.56 9.78 7.72
C THR A 44 6.44 9.21 8.59
N MET A 45 6.23 9.73 9.81
CA MET A 45 5.14 9.28 10.69
C MET A 45 3.76 9.55 10.08
N VAL A 46 3.55 10.74 9.50
CA VAL A 46 2.31 11.08 8.79
C VAL A 46 2.12 10.16 7.59
N GLY A 47 3.17 9.93 6.81
CA GLY A 47 3.15 9.00 5.68
C GLY A 47 2.75 7.58 6.10
N MET A 48 3.35 7.05 7.17
CA MET A 48 3.00 5.75 7.73
C MET A 48 1.55 5.68 8.20
N ALA A 49 1.05 6.70 8.89
CA ALA A 49 -0.33 6.75 9.34
C ALA A 49 -1.32 6.75 8.17
N LEU A 50 -1.10 7.58 7.15
CA LEU A 50 -1.91 7.63 5.94
C LEU A 50 -1.88 6.30 5.19
N TRP A 51 -0.70 5.70 5.06
CA TRP A 51 -0.54 4.39 4.42
C TRP A 51 -1.27 3.29 5.20
N PHE A 52 -1.22 3.30 6.53
CA PHE A 52 -1.92 2.34 7.37
C PHE A 52 -3.44 2.44 7.18
N ILE A 53 -4.00 3.65 7.17
CA ILE A 53 -5.43 3.89 6.93
C ILE A 53 -5.83 3.40 5.53
N ALA A 54 -5.06 3.76 4.50
CA ALA A 54 -5.32 3.32 3.13
C ALA A 54 -5.26 1.79 2.99
N SER A 55 -4.32 1.15 3.70
CA SER A 55 -4.16 -0.30 3.71
C SER A 55 -5.32 -1.00 4.41
N LEU A 56 -5.76 -0.50 5.57
CA LEU A 56 -6.95 -1.02 6.25
C LEU A 56 -8.20 -0.88 5.38
N ALA A 57 -8.40 0.27 4.73
CA ALA A 57 -9.52 0.48 3.83
C ALA A 57 -9.46 -0.50 2.64
N SER A 58 -8.28 -0.70 2.04
CA SER A 58 -8.08 -1.64 0.94
C SER A 58 -8.37 -3.09 1.36
N VAL A 59 -7.85 -3.54 2.50
CA VAL A 59 -8.10 -4.89 3.04
C VAL A 59 -9.56 -5.07 3.37
N GLY A 60 -10.19 -4.09 4.04
CA GLY A 60 -11.60 -4.16 4.42
C GLY A 60 -12.51 -4.25 3.20
N VAL A 61 -12.33 -3.36 2.21
CA VAL A 61 -13.14 -3.37 0.99
C VAL A 61 -12.94 -4.65 0.19
N ASN A 62 -11.68 -5.08 -0.04
CA ASN A 62 -11.43 -6.33 -0.77
C ASN A 62 -11.90 -7.56 0.01
N GLY A 63 -11.78 -7.58 1.34
CA GLY A 63 -12.28 -8.66 2.19
C GLY A 63 -13.79 -8.79 2.12
N VAL A 64 -14.54 -7.67 2.24
CA VAL A 64 -16.00 -7.68 2.07
C VAL A 64 -16.38 -8.20 0.68
N LEU A 65 -15.73 -7.70 -0.37
CA LEU A 65 -16.00 -8.13 -1.74
C LEU A 65 -15.61 -9.58 -2.00
N PHE A 66 -14.60 -10.09 -1.31
CA PHE A 66 -14.22 -11.51 -1.37
C PHE A 66 -15.37 -12.38 -0.84
N PHE A 67 -15.90 -12.07 0.34
CA PHE A 67 -17.05 -12.81 0.90
C PHE A 67 -18.30 -12.67 0.02
N VAL A 68 -18.59 -11.47 -0.48
CA VAL A 68 -19.70 -11.25 -1.43
C VAL A 68 -19.50 -12.05 -2.71
N GLY A 69 -18.28 -12.10 -3.25
CA GLY A 69 -17.95 -12.85 -4.45
C GLY A 69 -18.07 -14.37 -4.26
N LEU A 70 -17.61 -14.88 -3.12
CA LEU A 70 -17.77 -16.28 -2.72
C LEU A 70 -19.25 -16.67 -2.62
N SER A 71 -20.05 -15.88 -1.90
CA SER A 71 -21.50 -16.11 -1.76
C SER A 71 -22.22 -16.12 -3.11
N ASN A 72 -21.74 -15.33 -4.07
CA ASN A 72 -22.28 -15.26 -5.43
C ASN A 72 -21.62 -16.21 -6.44
N LYS A 73 -20.73 -17.12 -6.01
CA LYS A 73 -19.95 -18.04 -6.87
C LYS A 73 -19.20 -17.34 -8.01
N ARG A 74 -18.74 -16.11 -7.77
CA ARG A 74 -17.97 -15.30 -8.73
C ARG A 74 -16.47 -15.53 -8.53
N PRO A 75 -15.64 -15.33 -9.57
CA PRO A 75 -14.19 -15.35 -9.40
C PRO A 75 -13.74 -14.22 -8.48
N VAL A 76 -13.02 -14.56 -7.40
CA VAL A 76 -12.59 -13.65 -6.32
C VAL A 76 -11.08 -13.34 -6.33
N MET A 77 -10.39 -13.66 -7.42
CA MET A 77 -8.93 -13.50 -7.51
C MET A 77 -8.48 -12.05 -7.31
N LYS A 78 -9.26 -11.08 -7.79
CA LYS A 78 -8.98 -9.64 -7.66
C LYS A 78 -8.95 -9.22 -6.20
N GLU A 79 -9.92 -9.72 -5.45
CA GLU A 79 -10.10 -9.43 -4.04
C GLU A 79 -8.99 -10.07 -3.21
N VAL A 80 -8.59 -11.31 -3.53
CA VAL A 80 -7.42 -11.97 -2.90
C VAL A 80 -6.15 -11.15 -3.11
N ILE A 81 -5.89 -10.71 -4.35
CA ILE A 81 -4.74 -9.85 -4.66
C ILE A 81 -4.81 -8.54 -3.86
N GLY A 82 -6.00 -7.93 -3.77
CA GLY A 82 -6.21 -6.68 -3.04
C GLY A 82 -5.94 -6.80 -1.54
N VAL A 83 -6.31 -7.93 -0.93
CA VAL A 83 -6.00 -8.22 0.48
C VAL A 83 -4.50 -8.50 0.70
N ALA A 84 -3.84 -9.21 -0.23
CA ALA A 84 -2.43 -9.54 -0.12
C ALA A 84 -1.49 -8.35 -0.38
N LEU A 85 -1.97 -7.34 -1.12
CA LEU A 85 -1.18 -6.20 -1.60
C LEU A 85 -0.43 -5.42 -0.52
N PRO A 86 -1.08 -4.98 0.59
CA PRO A 86 -0.39 -4.27 1.66
C PRO A 86 0.74 -5.09 2.30
N PHE A 87 0.54 -6.40 2.47
CA PHE A 87 1.57 -7.30 2.99
C PHE A 87 2.73 -7.44 2.01
N ALA A 88 2.45 -7.54 0.72
CA ALA A 88 3.48 -7.56 -0.31
C ALA A 88 4.33 -6.28 -0.30
N VAL A 89 3.71 -5.11 -0.10
CA VAL A 89 4.45 -3.84 0.05
C VAL A 89 5.40 -3.89 1.23
N VAL A 90 4.93 -4.35 2.41
CA VAL A 90 5.79 -4.49 3.60
C VAL A 90 6.95 -5.44 3.35
N LEU A 91 6.69 -6.63 2.77
CA LEU A 91 7.74 -7.61 2.49
C LEU A 91 8.79 -7.07 1.51
N VAL A 92 8.37 -6.34 0.47
CA VAL A 92 9.30 -5.71 -0.47
C VAL A 92 10.15 -4.67 0.24
N VAL A 93 9.56 -3.80 1.07
CA VAL A 93 10.32 -2.78 1.82
C VAL A 93 11.34 -3.44 2.76
N LEU A 94 10.93 -4.44 3.54
CA LEU A 94 11.83 -5.16 4.45
C LEU A 94 12.97 -5.87 3.71
N SER A 95 12.68 -6.43 2.54
CA SER A 95 13.69 -7.08 1.70
C SER A 95 14.69 -6.08 1.12
N LEU A 96 14.22 -4.88 0.74
CA LEU A 96 15.09 -3.81 0.26
C LEU A 96 15.97 -3.26 1.37
N GLU A 97 15.42 -3.12 2.58
CA GLU A 97 16.17 -2.69 3.76
C GLU A 97 17.25 -3.70 4.14
N SER A 98 16.93 -5.00 4.14
CA SER A 98 17.94 -6.03 4.44
C SER A 98 19.08 -6.04 3.43
N ILE A 99 18.78 -5.90 2.13
CA ILE A 99 19.80 -5.81 1.08
C ILE A 99 20.67 -4.56 1.26
N ALA A 100 20.07 -3.43 1.65
CA ALA A 100 20.81 -2.18 1.85
C ALA A 100 21.71 -2.21 3.09
N MET A 101 21.37 -3.01 4.11
CA MET A 101 22.19 -3.18 5.32
C MET A 101 23.37 -4.13 5.14
N ASP A 102 23.31 -5.03 4.15
CA ASP A 102 24.38 -5.98 3.83
C ASP A 102 25.49 -5.37 2.93
N GLN A 103 25.35 -4.11 2.50
CA GLN A 103 26.36 -3.35 1.73
C GLN A 103 27.16 -2.39 2.59
#